data_AF-A0A938NQI0-F1
#
_entry.id   AF-A0A938NQI0-F1
#
_cell.length_a   1.000
_cell.length_b   1.000
_cell.length_c   1.000
_cell.angle_alpha   90.00
_cell.angle_beta   90.00
_cell.angle_gamma   90.00
#
_symmetry.space_group_name_H-M   'P 1'
#
loop_
_entity.id
_entity.type
_entity.pdbx_description
1 polymer ?
#
loop_
_entity_poly.entity_id
_entity_poly.type
_entity_poly.pdbx_seq_one_letter_code
_entity_poly.pdbx_strand_id
1 'polypeptide(L)'
;MRSKAILSVLIGLALLLSFSVAVKDAKADALLFPWIVKSSQVSTLVSVVNTAEKDPGVLPMEVLHYQYWYKKSTANTQTEACDNISFKRPTSKDDIVTFDAAGNINGGKALFNDPGAGTWKGGPSYGTQSFKLNVESPRRAFLIVDNNTPALALSDTNVDGTLYGEAMVVELVGGAAWGYIAYNPSGGETEDQNARVRFGDMLDVLGEVIGIDETTQTVLLPPDTIITRFFMTPISDEYWVAPNQRAGNLNTRIQLCLDPTQTGGCTQGGIYDNDEGKIDFEKKKDIVCTSADDLVKLMTEASYNTFKATGGQGWSYIITLPGTLHDDFDMIIGKLELTTTGVTIDGKTVPGTLNNFLWIRDSETVTDCVGINCIHNETAY
;
A
#
# COMPACT_ATOMS: atom_id res chain seq x y z
N MET A 1 -31.66 15.89 -9.25
CA MET A 1 -30.80 16.43 -8.16
C MET A 1 -30.66 15.51 -6.94
N ARG A 2 -31.47 14.46 -6.74
CA ARG A 2 -31.38 13.58 -5.56
C ARG A 2 -30.27 12.51 -5.58
N SER A 3 -29.66 12.20 -6.73
CA SER A 3 -28.61 11.16 -6.82
C SER A 3 -27.23 11.63 -6.34
N LYS A 4 -26.90 12.92 -6.45
CA LYS A 4 -25.58 13.45 -6.08
C LYS A 4 -25.34 13.48 -4.56
N ALA A 5 -26.41 13.60 -3.76
CA ALA A 5 -26.33 13.63 -2.30
C ALA A 5 -26.13 12.24 -1.68
N ILE A 6 -26.60 11.18 -2.34
CA ILE A 6 -26.48 9.81 -1.82
C ILE A 6 -25.05 9.29 -1.97
N LEU A 7 -24.36 9.65 -3.07
CA LEU A 7 -22.97 9.24 -3.31
C LEU A 7 -21.98 9.88 -2.31
N SER A 8 -22.23 11.12 -1.90
CA SER A 8 -21.36 11.84 -0.95
C SER A 8 -21.51 11.32 0.48
N VAL A 9 -22.70 10.85 0.88
CA VAL A 9 -22.95 10.28 2.20
C VAL A 9 -22.36 8.87 2.35
N LEU A 10 -22.41 8.05 1.30
CA LEU A 10 -21.85 6.68 1.32
C LEU A 10 -20.31 6.67 1.38
N ILE A 11 -19.64 7.58 0.64
CA ILE A 11 -18.18 7.71 0.69
C ILE A 11 -17.73 8.18 2.09
N GLY A 12 -18.46 9.13 2.71
CA GLY A 12 -18.18 9.58 4.07
C GLY A 12 -18.39 8.50 5.14
N LEU A 13 -19.37 7.61 4.96
CA LEU A 13 -19.66 6.54 5.93
C LEU A 13 -18.66 5.37 5.83
N ALA A 14 -18.16 5.06 4.64
CA ALA A 14 -17.11 4.06 4.44
C ALA A 14 -15.78 4.50 5.07
N LEU A 15 -15.45 5.80 4.97
CA LEU A 15 -14.31 6.40 5.67
C LEU A 15 -14.46 6.34 7.19
N LEU A 16 -15.68 6.49 7.73
CA LEU A 16 -15.92 6.47 9.17
C LEU A 16 -15.79 5.08 9.83
N LEU A 17 -15.93 4.00 9.05
CA LEU A 17 -15.91 2.62 9.57
C LEU A 17 -14.51 1.97 9.55
N SER A 18 -13.48 2.64 8.99
CA SER A 18 -12.09 2.19 9.06
C SER A 18 -11.34 2.66 10.32
N PHE A 19 -11.95 3.52 11.16
CA PHE A 19 -11.30 4.14 12.32
C PHE A 19 -11.21 3.29 13.61
N SER A 20 -11.42 1.97 13.56
CA SER A 20 -11.29 1.12 14.76
C SER A 20 -9.86 0.63 15.05
N VAL A 21 -8.86 1.15 14.35
CA VAL A 21 -7.44 0.93 14.70
C VAL A 21 -7.00 2.07 15.60
N ALA A 22 -6.72 1.76 16.87
CA ALA A 22 -6.09 2.71 17.77
C ALA A 22 -4.79 3.21 17.12
N VAL A 23 -4.73 4.50 16.77
CA VAL A 23 -3.53 5.17 16.26
C VAL A 23 -2.55 5.25 17.42
N LYS A 24 -1.86 4.14 17.69
CA LYS A 24 -0.84 4.04 18.72
C LYS A 24 0.41 4.72 18.14
N ASP A 25 0.70 5.91 18.64
CA ASP A 25 1.89 6.71 18.38
C ASP A 25 2.39 6.68 16.93
N ALA A 26 1.83 7.51 16.06
CA ALA A 26 2.56 7.89 14.83
C ALA A 26 3.91 8.46 15.28
N LYS A 27 5.03 7.89 14.82
CA LYS A 27 6.41 8.28 15.21
C LYS A 27 7.31 8.58 14.03
N ALA A 28 6.78 8.66 12.82
CA ALA A 28 7.59 8.85 11.63
C ALA A 28 7.34 10.16 10.89
N ASP A 29 8.45 10.64 10.37
CA ASP A 29 8.60 11.78 9.48
C ASP A 29 8.32 11.42 8.01
N ALA A 30 7.96 10.17 7.71
CA ALA A 30 7.67 9.69 6.35
C ALA A 30 6.58 8.60 6.31
N LEU A 31 5.62 8.79 5.41
CA LEU A 31 4.57 7.84 5.04
C LEU A 31 4.90 7.16 3.71
N LEU A 32 4.59 5.87 3.59
CA LEU A 32 4.56 5.15 2.32
C LEU A 32 3.13 4.74 1.98
N PHE A 33 2.66 5.21 0.83
CA PHE A 33 1.45 4.70 0.18
C PHE A 33 1.89 3.68 -0.87
N PRO A 34 1.86 2.37 -0.57
CA PRO A 34 2.45 1.35 -1.42
C PRO A 34 1.77 1.20 -2.78
N TRP A 35 0.51 1.61 -2.94
CA TRP A 35 -0.28 1.33 -4.14
C TRP A 35 -1.04 2.55 -4.68
N ILE A 36 -0.36 3.34 -5.50
CA ILE A 36 -0.97 4.38 -6.31
C ILE A 36 -1.30 3.81 -7.70
N VAL A 37 -2.58 3.87 -8.06
CA VAL A 37 -3.08 3.43 -9.36
C VAL A 37 -3.60 4.64 -10.13
N LYS A 38 -3.08 4.81 -11.34
CA LYS A 38 -3.51 5.87 -12.26
C LYS A 38 -4.00 5.28 -13.56
N SER A 39 -5.28 5.45 -13.85
CA SER A 39 -5.86 5.20 -15.17
C SER A 39 -7.03 6.16 -15.42
N SER A 40 -7.61 6.17 -16.61
CA SER A 40 -8.83 6.96 -16.89
C SER A 40 -10.08 6.41 -16.18
N GLN A 41 -10.01 5.19 -15.65
CA GLN A 41 -11.13 4.49 -15.01
C GLN A 41 -10.92 4.29 -13.50
N VAL A 42 -9.72 4.53 -12.98
CA VAL A 42 -9.38 4.29 -11.57
C VAL A 42 -8.62 5.49 -11.02
N SER A 43 -9.05 5.96 -9.85
CA SER A 43 -8.39 7.01 -9.07
C SER A 43 -7.92 6.45 -7.72
N THR A 44 -6.75 6.91 -7.27
CA THR A 44 -6.34 6.76 -5.87
C THR A 44 -6.50 8.10 -5.17
N LEU A 45 -7.48 8.18 -4.27
CA LEU A 45 -7.64 9.31 -3.35
C LEU A 45 -6.69 9.10 -2.20
N VAL A 46 -5.82 10.09 -1.94
CA VAL A 46 -4.84 10.05 -0.86
C VAL A 46 -5.21 11.14 0.12
N SER A 47 -5.25 10.80 1.41
CA SER A 47 -5.41 11.70 2.53
C SER A 47 -4.12 11.71 3.35
N VAL A 48 -3.62 12.89 3.68
CA VAL A 48 -2.46 13.09 4.56
C VAL A 48 -2.87 14.05 5.65
N VAL A 49 -2.57 13.68 6.90
CA VAL A 49 -2.70 14.52 8.09
C VAL A 49 -1.30 14.84 8.60
N ASN A 50 -1.02 16.12 8.79
CA ASN A 50 0.20 16.59 9.42
C ASN A 50 -0.05 16.95 10.87
N THR A 51 0.48 16.18 11.80
CA THR A 51 0.43 16.47 13.24
C THR A 51 1.68 17.20 13.73
N ALA A 52 2.71 17.33 12.87
CA ALA A 52 3.94 18.05 13.19
C ALA A 52 3.68 19.54 13.47
N GLU A 53 4.34 20.05 14.51
CA GLU A 53 4.35 21.48 14.82
C GLU A 53 5.62 22.15 14.30
N LYS A 54 5.47 23.36 13.77
CA LYS A 54 6.60 24.21 13.42
C LYS A 54 7.46 24.56 14.62
N ASP A 55 8.77 24.52 14.45
CA ASP A 55 9.66 25.25 15.35
C ASP A 55 9.43 26.78 15.19
N PRO A 56 9.02 27.50 16.26
CA PRO A 56 8.75 28.94 16.23
C PRO A 56 9.96 29.80 15.84
N GLY A 57 11.19 29.26 15.80
CA GLY A 57 12.41 29.96 15.42
C GLY A 57 12.80 29.89 13.93
N VAL A 58 12.17 29.04 13.12
CA VAL A 58 12.66 28.71 11.77
C VAL A 58 11.80 29.35 10.67
N LEU A 59 12.43 30.09 9.76
CA LEU A 59 11.85 30.45 8.45
C LEU A 59 12.56 29.54 7.42
N PRO A 60 11.84 28.81 6.54
CA PRO A 60 10.63 29.20 5.81
C PRO A 60 9.30 28.53 6.26
N MET A 61 8.26 28.58 5.41
CA MET A 61 6.95 27.93 5.65
C MET A 61 7.06 26.42 5.82
N GLU A 62 6.17 25.83 6.62
CA GLU A 62 6.01 24.38 6.74
C GLU A 62 5.55 23.82 5.38
N VAL A 63 6.25 22.79 4.91
CA VAL A 63 5.90 22.11 3.66
C VAL A 63 6.03 20.61 3.86
N LEU A 64 5.14 19.84 3.26
CA LEU A 64 5.32 18.41 3.06
C LEU A 64 5.93 18.15 1.69
N HIS A 65 6.79 17.14 1.62
CA HIS A 65 7.43 16.66 0.43
C HIS A 65 6.73 15.40 -0.06
N TYR A 66 6.30 15.42 -1.32
CA TYR A 66 5.59 14.33 -1.97
C TYR A 66 6.48 13.77 -3.08
N GLN A 67 6.67 12.46 -3.08
CA GLN A 67 7.55 11.77 -4.02
C GLN A 67 6.85 10.55 -4.59
N TYR A 68 6.40 10.64 -5.84
CA TYR A 68 5.91 9.48 -6.56
C TYR A 68 7.08 8.72 -7.17
N TRP A 69 7.01 7.41 -7.05
CA TRP A 69 7.89 6.46 -7.70
C TRP A 69 7.03 5.56 -8.58
N TYR A 70 7.19 5.65 -9.89
CA TYR A 70 6.24 5.10 -10.86
C TYR A 70 6.95 4.32 -11.96
N LYS A 71 6.30 3.27 -12.47
CA LYS A 71 6.76 2.52 -13.64
C LYS A 71 6.91 3.46 -14.84
N LYS A 72 8.05 3.45 -15.54
CA LYS A 72 8.36 4.43 -16.60
C LYS A 72 7.35 4.38 -17.75
N SER A 73 6.94 3.18 -18.14
CA SER A 73 6.11 2.88 -19.29
C SER A 73 4.63 2.65 -18.93
N THR A 74 3.76 2.77 -19.93
CA THR A 74 2.33 2.40 -19.84
C THR A 74 2.12 0.89 -19.76
N ALA A 75 3.11 0.10 -20.16
CA ALA A 75 3.05 -1.36 -20.05
C ALA A 75 3.15 -1.84 -18.59
N ASN A 76 3.74 -1.03 -17.70
CA ASN A 76 3.90 -1.33 -16.28
C ASN A 76 4.49 -2.73 -16.06
N THR A 77 5.57 -3.04 -16.78
CA THR A 77 6.10 -4.41 -16.76
C THR A 77 6.69 -4.73 -15.41
N GLN A 78 6.70 -6.01 -15.07
CA GLN A 78 7.04 -6.50 -13.75
C GLN A 78 8.45 -6.07 -13.28
N THR A 79 9.44 -6.17 -14.16
CA THR A 79 10.85 -5.90 -13.86
C THR A 79 11.29 -4.47 -14.20
N GLU A 80 10.36 -3.62 -14.65
CA GLU A 80 10.66 -2.23 -14.95
C GLU A 80 10.96 -1.44 -13.66
N ALA A 81 12.11 -0.76 -13.64
CA ALA A 81 12.46 0.18 -12.57
C ALA A 81 11.49 1.37 -12.53
N CYS A 82 11.39 2.02 -11.38
CA CYS A 82 10.69 3.29 -11.25
C CYS A 82 11.49 4.44 -11.88
N ASP A 83 10.78 5.47 -12.32
CA ASP A 83 11.24 6.86 -12.29
C ASP A 83 10.57 7.59 -11.13
N ASN A 84 11.09 8.76 -10.76
CA ASN A 84 10.51 9.59 -9.71
C ASN A 84 10.03 10.95 -10.22
N ILE A 85 9.04 11.50 -9.52
CA ILE A 85 8.67 12.90 -9.59
C ILE A 85 8.35 13.39 -8.19
N SER A 86 8.96 14.51 -7.80
CA SER A 86 8.79 15.09 -6.47
C SER A 86 8.34 16.54 -6.52
N PHE A 87 7.64 16.95 -5.47
CA PHE A 87 7.20 18.34 -5.28
C PHE A 87 6.89 18.61 -3.81
N LYS A 88 6.84 19.89 -3.44
CA LYS A 88 6.51 20.33 -2.08
C LYS A 88 5.17 21.06 -2.04
N ARG A 89 4.40 20.87 -0.98
CA ARG A 89 3.13 21.59 -0.77
C ARG A 89 3.12 22.18 0.63
N PRO A 90 2.57 23.39 0.80
CA PRO A 90 2.44 23.99 2.12
C PRO A 90 1.64 23.08 3.05
N THR A 91 1.95 23.11 4.34
CA THR A 91 1.20 22.41 5.38
C THR A 91 1.13 23.28 6.64
N SER A 92 0.42 22.81 7.65
CA SER A 92 0.47 23.34 9.02
C SER A 92 0.19 22.24 10.02
N LYS A 93 0.43 22.48 11.31
CA LYS A 93 -0.05 21.59 12.37
C LYS A 93 -1.56 21.33 12.24
N ASP A 94 -1.94 20.08 12.38
CA ASP A 94 -3.29 19.54 12.25
C ASP A 94 -3.94 19.77 10.87
N ASP A 95 -3.14 20.03 9.84
CA ASP A 95 -3.64 20.14 8.47
C ASP A 95 -4.00 18.76 7.92
N ILE A 96 -5.10 18.70 7.17
CA ILE A 96 -5.51 17.52 6.41
C ILE A 96 -5.71 17.92 4.97
N VAL A 97 -5.08 17.18 4.06
CA VAL A 97 -5.30 17.33 2.62
C VAL A 97 -5.71 16.01 2.02
N THR A 98 -6.81 16.02 1.26
CA THR A 98 -7.22 14.89 0.42
C THR A 98 -7.14 15.27 -1.05
N PHE A 99 -6.54 14.43 -1.88
CA PHE A 99 -6.37 14.69 -3.31
C PHE A 99 -6.46 13.41 -4.14
N ASP A 100 -6.81 13.55 -5.43
CA ASP A 100 -6.75 12.44 -6.39
C ASP A 100 -5.37 12.36 -7.04
N ALA A 101 -4.58 11.35 -6.66
CA ALA A 101 -3.25 11.09 -7.21
C ALA A 101 -3.28 10.76 -8.71
N ALA A 102 -4.36 10.15 -9.21
CA ALA A 102 -4.53 9.88 -10.64
C ALA A 102 -4.91 11.14 -11.42
N GLY A 103 -5.59 12.08 -10.75
CA GLY A 103 -6.00 13.38 -11.29
C GLY A 103 -7.25 13.36 -12.16
N ASN A 104 -8.09 12.32 -12.08
CA ASN A 104 -9.39 12.27 -12.74
C ASN A 104 -10.42 13.18 -12.05
N ILE A 105 -10.29 13.35 -10.74
CA ILE A 105 -11.15 14.19 -9.90
C ILE A 105 -10.42 15.51 -9.59
N ASN A 106 -11.06 16.64 -9.89
CA ASN A 106 -10.55 17.99 -9.68
C ASN A 106 -9.12 18.25 -10.24
N GLY A 107 -8.67 17.48 -11.23
CA GLY A 107 -7.31 17.55 -11.76
C GLY A 107 -6.23 17.24 -10.72
N GLY A 108 -6.56 16.50 -9.67
CA GLY A 108 -5.68 16.16 -8.53
C GLY A 108 -5.32 17.35 -7.64
N LYS A 109 -6.08 18.44 -7.70
CA LYS A 109 -6.02 19.49 -6.67
C LYS A 109 -6.64 18.97 -5.36
N ALA A 110 -6.42 19.70 -4.27
CA ALA A 110 -7.10 19.44 -3.01
C ALA A 110 -8.63 19.33 -3.21
N LEU A 111 -9.23 18.35 -2.54
CA LEU A 111 -10.65 18.01 -2.64
C LEU A 111 -11.44 18.68 -1.50
N PHE A 112 -12.77 18.51 -1.54
CA PHE A 112 -13.67 19.01 -0.50
C PHE A 112 -13.64 20.53 -0.24
N ASN A 113 -13.26 21.30 -1.26
CA ASN A 113 -13.07 22.75 -1.19
C ASN A 113 -12.03 23.18 -0.17
N ASP A 114 -11.03 22.33 0.09
CA ASP A 114 -9.91 22.66 0.95
C ASP A 114 -9.06 23.79 0.32
N PRO A 115 -9.05 25.00 0.92
CA PRO A 115 -8.31 26.15 0.41
C PRO A 115 -6.81 26.08 0.70
N GLY A 116 -6.34 25.22 1.61
CA GLY A 116 -4.96 25.12 2.06
C GLY A 116 -4.75 25.29 3.55
N ALA A 117 -3.55 24.86 3.96
CA ALA A 117 -3.09 24.78 5.33
C ALA A 117 -3.26 26.08 6.11
N GLY A 118 -4.09 26.05 7.15
CA GLY A 118 -4.26 27.17 8.08
C GLY A 118 -4.77 28.46 7.44
N THR A 119 -5.32 28.45 6.22
CA THR A 119 -5.78 29.65 5.49
C THR A 119 -6.75 30.53 6.27
N TRP A 120 -7.59 29.95 7.14
CA TRP A 120 -8.48 30.70 8.01
C TRP A 120 -7.75 31.54 9.08
N LYS A 121 -6.49 31.21 9.37
CA LYS A 121 -5.54 31.99 10.20
C LYS A 121 -4.56 32.83 9.36
N GLY A 122 -4.79 32.96 8.04
CA GLY A 122 -3.84 33.59 7.12
C GLY A 122 -2.68 32.69 6.69
N GLY A 123 -2.82 31.37 6.87
CA GLY A 123 -1.87 30.36 6.41
C GLY A 123 -1.82 30.20 4.88
N PRO A 124 -0.83 29.46 4.37
CA PRO A 124 -0.60 29.30 2.94
C PRO A 124 -1.74 28.54 2.22
N SER A 125 -2.12 29.01 1.04
CA SER A 125 -3.13 28.36 0.20
C SER A 125 -2.48 27.38 -0.79
N TYR A 126 -3.19 26.27 -1.09
CA TYR A 126 -2.85 25.40 -2.21
C TYR A 126 -3.06 26.06 -3.58
N GLY A 127 -3.94 27.06 -3.67
CA GLY A 127 -4.23 27.80 -4.90
C GLY A 127 -4.57 26.87 -6.08
N THR A 128 -3.76 26.92 -7.15
CA THR A 128 -3.93 26.08 -8.33
C THR A 128 -3.03 24.84 -8.35
N GLN A 129 -2.31 24.58 -7.25
CA GLN A 129 -1.35 23.48 -7.16
C GLN A 129 -2.09 22.13 -7.20
N SER A 130 -1.51 21.16 -7.92
CA SER A 130 -2.04 19.80 -8.05
C SER A 130 -1.08 18.82 -7.38
N PHE A 131 -1.62 17.77 -6.80
CA PHE A 131 -0.89 16.68 -6.15
C PHE A 131 -0.83 15.43 -7.04
N LYS A 132 -1.37 15.49 -8.27
CA LYS A 132 -1.43 14.32 -9.14
C LYS A 132 -0.04 13.84 -9.57
N LEU A 133 0.06 12.55 -9.85
CA LEU A 133 1.13 11.98 -10.65
C LEU A 133 1.01 12.48 -12.11
N ASN A 134 1.89 13.40 -12.50
CA ASN A 134 1.84 14.10 -13.78
C ASN A 134 2.60 13.39 -14.91
N VAL A 135 2.19 12.16 -15.21
CA VAL A 135 2.69 11.36 -16.35
C VAL A 135 1.53 10.76 -17.14
N GLU A 136 1.83 10.16 -18.30
CA GLU A 136 0.83 9.48 -19.12
C GLU A 136 0.20 8.30 -18.37
N SER A 137 -1.09 8.01 -18.58
CA SER A 137 -1.77 6.85 -18.03
C SER A 137 -1.79 5.67 -19.02
N PRO A 138 -1.87 4.39 -18.56
CA PRO A 138 -1.95 3.96 -17.17
C PRO A 138 -0.59 3.91 -16.47
N ARG A 139 -0.59 4.08 -15.14
CA ARG A 139 0.61 3.94 -14.29
C ARG A 139 0.31 3.26 -12.97
N ARG A 140 1.28 2.46 -12.53
CA ARG A 140 1.43 1.96 -11.17
C ARG A 140 2.57 2.71 -10.51
N ALA A 141 2.36 3.10 -9.27
CA ALA A 141 3.32 3.85 -8.50
C ALA A 141 3.17 3.54 -7.00
N PHE A 142 4.15 3.96 -6.22
CA PHE A 142 3.98 4.24 -4.80
C PHE A 142 4.23 5.73 -4.56
N LEU A 143 3.78 6.24 -3.41
CA LEU A 143 3.99 7.61 -2.99
C LEU A 143 4.64 7.62 -1.62
N ILE A 144 5.74 8.37 -1.49
CA ILE A 144 6.30 8.74 -0.20
C ILE A 144 5.87 10.16 0.12
N VAL A 145 5.39 10.38 1.34
CA VAL A 145 5.12 11.72 1.86
C VAL A 145 5.93 11.91 3.12
N ASP A 146 6.80 12.91 3.14
CA ASP A 146 7.64 13.19 4.29
C ASP A 146 7.59 14.66 4.71
N ASN A 147 7.82 14.90 5.99
CA ASN A 147 7.90 16.23 6.59
C ASN A 147 9.37 16.69 6.73
N ASN A 148 10.34 15.89 6.27
CA ASN A 148 11.77 16.13 6.39
C ASN A 148 12.20 17.34 5.55
N THR A 149 11.94 18.51 6.11
CA THR A 149 12.28 19.80 5.55
C THR A 149 13.00 20.61 6.61
N PRO A 150 13.91 21.52 6.21
CA PRO A 150 14.65 22.34 7.17
C PRO A 150 13.78 23.12 8.16
N ALA A 151 12.49 23.36 7.84
CA ALA A 151 11.53 24.03 8.70
C ALA A 151 10.94 23.15 9.82
N LEU A 152 11.01 21.82 9.68
CA LEU A 152 10.41 20.83 10.59
C LEU A 152 11.44 19.87 11.21
N ALA A 153 12.67 19.84 10.68
CA ALA A 153 13.72 18.88 11.05
C ALA A 153 14.59 19.29 12.27
N LEU A 154 14.27 20.37 12.99
CA LEU A 154 15.21 21.03 13.91
C LEU A 154 14.97 20.77 15.41
N SER A 155 14.18 19.77 15.82
CA SER A 155 14.06 19.51 17.26
C SER A 155 14.00 18.04 17.62
N ASP A 156 14.88 17.65 18.55
CA ASP A 156 14.79 16.47 19.44
C ASP A 156 13.51 16.48 20.32
N THR A 157 12.58 17.40 20.04
CA THR A 157 11.31 17.63 20.72
C THR A 157 10.12 17.53 19.77
N ASN A 158 10.22 16.77 18.68
CA ASN A 158 9.03 16.30 17.97
C ASN A 158 8.32 15.26 18.87
N VAL A 159 7.68 15.76 19.93
CA VAL A 159 7.12 14.94 21.03
C VAL A 159 5.94 14.10 20.55
N ASP A 160 5.32 14.48 19.43
CA ASP A 160 4.23 13.73 18.79
C ASP A 160 4.62 13.45 17.34
N GLY A 161 4.79 12.19 16.96
CA GLY A 161 5.13 11.87 15.58
C GLY A 161 4.00 12.15 14.61
N THR A 162 4.42 12.40 13.38
CA THR A 162 4.16 13.71 12.80
C THR A 162 3.29 13.65 11.55
N LEU A 163 3.09 12.47 10.99
CA LEU A 163 2.25 12.23 9.82
C LEU A 163 1.34 11.01 10.01
N TYR A 164 0.13 11.13 9.49
CA TYR A 164 -0.82 10.03 9.30
C TYR A 164 -1.36 10.07 7.87
N GLY A 165 -1.65 8.91 7.30
CA GLY A 165 -2.16 8.85 5.93
C GLY A 165 -3.06 7.66 5.68
N GLU A 166 -3.98 7.85 4.75
CA GLU A 166 -4.86 6.81 4.23
C GLU A 166 -5.06 7.01 2.74
N ALA A 167 -5.38 5.94 2.04
CA ALA A 167 -5.77 6.02 0.65
C ALA A 167 -6.98 5.16 0.35
N MET A 168 -7.77 5.61 -0.61
CA MET A 168 -8.91 4.89 -1.18
C MET A 168 -8.73 4.81 -2.69
N VAL A 169 -8.76 3.59 -3.22
CA VAL A 169 -8.78 3.34 -4.67
C VAL A 169 -10.22 3.17 -5.11
N VAL A 170 -10.63 3.95 -6.10
CA VAL A 170 -12.00 3.99 -6.62
C VAL A 170 -11.99 3.74 -8.12
N GLU A 171 -12.79 2.77 -8.55
CA GLU A 171 -13.14 2.56 -9.94
C GLU A 171 -14.35 3.47 -10.28
N LEU A 172 -14.18 4.33 -11.27
CA LEU A 172 -15.03 5.51 -11.49
C LEU A 172 -16.34 5.20 -12.22
N VAL A 173 -16.44 4.08 -12.93
CA VAL A 173 -17.62 3.74 -13.75
C VAL A 173 -18.61 2.88 -12.97
N GLY A 174 -18.12 1.80 -12.36
CA GLY A 174 -18.89 0.88 -11.51
C GLY A 174 -18.95 1.28 -10.04
N GLY A 175 -18.08 2.18 -9.58
CA GLY A 175 -18.11 2.71 -8.21
C GLY A 175 -17.50 1.77 -7.18
N ALA A 176 -16.78 0.73 -7.61
CA ALA A 176 -16.11 -0.21 -6.74
C ALA A 176 -14.96 0.50 -6.02
N ALA A 177 -14.83 0.33 -4.70
CA ALA A 177 -13.77 0.98 -3.93
C ALA A 177 -13.17 0.06 -2.87
N TRP A 178 -11.93 0.34 -2.49
CA TRP A 178 -11.24 -0.24 -1.34
C TRP A 178 -10.25 0.78 -0.79
N GLY A 179 -9.83 0.62 0.46
CA GLY A 179 -8.91 1.55 1.10
C GLY A 179 -7.87 0.84 1.96
N TYR A 180 -6.84 1.60 2.34
CA TYR A 180 -5.74 1.16 3.18
C TYR A 180 -5.12 2.35 3.91
N ILE A 181 -4.45 2.07 5.03
CA ILE A 181 -3.68 3.06 5.79
C ILE A 181 -2.28 3.18 5.17
N ALA A 182 -1.67 4.35 5.15
CA ALA A 182 -0.28 4.46 4.72
C ALA A 182 0.64 3.69 5.68
N TYR A 183 1.63 3.01 5.14
CA TYR A 183 2.66 2.40 5.98
C TYR A 183 3.54 3.48 6.60
N ASN A 184 3.77 3.37 7.90
CA ASN A 184 4.41 4.40 8.72
C ASN A 184 5.42 3.74 9.67
N PRO A 185 6.68 3.55 9.24
CA PRO A 185 7.69 2.84 10.02
C PRO A 185 8.10 3.70 11.22
N SER A 186 8.30 3.13 12.39
CA SER A 186 8.65 3.96 13.55
C SER A 186 10.13 4.44 13.49
N GLY A 187 10.38 5.71 13.78
CA GLY A 187 11.73 6.17 14.15
C GLY A 187 12.78 6.28 13.03
N GLY A 188 12.46 6.87 11.89
CA GLY A 188 13.47 7.28 10.92
C GLY A 188 14.02 8.68 11.20
N GLU A 189 15.12 8.82 11.93
CA GLU A 189 15.88 10.08 11.96
C GLU A 189 16.48 10.32 10.57
N THR A 190 16.07 11.39 9.89
CA THR A 190 16.88 11.92 8.80
C THR A 190 16.85 13.44 8.77
N GLU A 191 18.02 14.07 8.69
CA GLU A 191 18.18 15.53 8.64
C GLU A 191 18.08 16.10 7.20
N ASP A 192 17.86 15.26 6.17
CA ASP A 192 17.80 15.66 4.74
C ASP A 192 16.66 14.98 3.95
N GLN A 193 15.86 15.75 3.21
CA GLN A 193 14.78 15.31 2.30
C GLN A 193 15.18 14.21 1.28
N ASN A 194 16.47 14.14 0.92
CA ASN A 194 17.01 13.14 0.00
C ASN A 194 17.63 11.95 0.73
N ALA A 195 17.67 12.00 2.07
CA ALA A 195 18.15 10.91 2.87
C ALA A 195 17.25 9.68 2.67
N ARG A 196 17.84 8.55 3.07
CA ARG A 196 17.23 7.24 2.96
C ARG A 196 16.05 7.20 3.94
N VAL A 197 14.88 6.77 3.48
CA VAL A 197 13.79 6.48 4.39
C VAL A 197 13.88 5.02 4.77
N ARG A 198 13.91 4.75 6.08
CA ARG A 198 13.88 3.41 6.63
C ARG A 198 12.43 2.98 6.73
N PHE A 199 12.08 1.91 6.03
CA PHE A 199 10.76 1.28 6.11
C PHE A 199 10.83 -0.11 6.77
N GLY A 200 12.01 -0.74 6.87
CA GLY A 200 12.22 -1.93 7.72
C GLY A 200 12.89 -1.58 9.05
N ASP A 201 12.11 -1.44 10.12
CA ASP A 201 12.61 -1.24 11.47
C ASP A 201 12.40 -2.42 12.42
N MET A 202 11.79 -3.50 11.94
CA MET A 202 11.29 -4.63 12.74
C MET A 202 10.28 -4.17 13.82
N LEU A 203 9.66 -3.01 13.62
CA LEU A 203 8.62 -2.44 14.50
C LEU A 203 7.34 -2.20 13.68
N ASP A 204 7.10 -3.04 12.69
CA ASP A 204 5.81 -3.22 12.03
C ASP A 204 4.75 -3.50 13.12
N VAL A 205 4.05 -2.45 13.52
CA VAL A 205 3.14 -2.52 14.68
C VAL A 205 1.97 -3.47 14.40
N LEU A 206 1.61 -3.67 13.12
CA LEU A 206 0.48 -4.48 12.71
C LEU A 206 0.83 -5.57 11.68
N GLY A 207 2.11 -5.95 11.52
CA GLY A 207 2.51 -6.96 10.54
C GLY A 207 2.45 -6.48 9.10
N GLU A 208 2.57 -5.18 8.83
CA GLU A 208 2.29 -4.59 7.51
C GLU A 208 3.25 -5.03 6.38
N VAL A 209 4.42 -5.52 6.74
CA VAL A 209 5.48 -5.99 5.84
C VAL A 209 5.62 -7.49 6.01
N ILE A 210 5.90 -8.20 4.93
CA ILE A 210 6.33 -9.60 4.98
C ILE A 210 7.81 -9.61 4.64
N GLY A 211 8.64 -9.88 5.65
CA GLY A 211 10.09 -9.82 5.59
C GLY A 211 10.77 -11.18 5.46
N ILE A 212 12.09 -11.17 5.67
CA ILE A 212 12.87 -12.40 5.80
C ILE A 212 12.36 -13.23 6.98
N ASP A 213 12.35 -14.54 6.83
CA ASP A 213 11.90 -15.49 7.84
C ASP A 213 10.37 -15.48 8.14
N GLU A 214 9.59 -14.60 7.51
CA GLU A 214 8.15 -14.46 7.72
C GLU A 214 7.32 -15.11 6.62
N THR A 215 6.16 -15.68 7.00
CA THR A 215 5.21 -16.28 6.05
C THR A 215 3.78 -16.05 6.50
N THR A 216 2.86 -15.94 5.55
CA THR A 216 1.46 -15.66 5.87
C THR A 216 0.52 -16.45 4.98
N GLN A 217 -0.56 -16.95 5.56
CA GLN A 217 -1.54 -17.75 4.84
C GLN A 217 -2.50 -16.87 4.05
N THR A 218 -2.89 -17.33 2.87
CA THR A 218 -3.91 -16.66 2.06
C THR A 218 -4.86 -17.67 1.43
N VAL A 219 -6.15 -17.36 1.49
CA VAL A 219 -7.20 -18.09 0.77
C VAL A 219 -7.27 -17.58 -0.67
N LEU A 220 -7.48 -18.49 -1.62
CA LEU A 220 -7.66 -18.22 -3.04
C LEU A 220 -9.09 -18.60 -3.44
N LEU A 221 -9.77 -17.72 -4.16
CA LEU A 221 -11.15 -17.92 -4.59
C LEU A 221 -11.22 -18.42 -6.05
N PRO A 222 -12.32 -19.10 -6.45
CA PRO A 222 -12.51 -19.60 -7.81
C PRO A 222 -12.26 -18.54 -8.88
N PRO A 223 -11.24 -18.69 -9.74
CA PRO A 223 -10.83 -17.65 -10.68
C PRO A 223 -11.83 -17.42 -11.82
N ASP A 224 -12.71 -18.40 -12.07
CA ASP A 224 -13.81 -18.26 -13.03
C ASP A 224 -14.97 -17.40 -12.45
N THR A 225 -14.96 -17.15 -11.14
CA THR A 225 -15.99 -16.39 -10.42
C THR A 225 -15.46 -15.05 -9.91
N ILE A 226 -14.24 -15.02 -9.37
CA ILE A 226 -13.61 -13.87 -8.72
C ILE A 226 -12.18 -13.73 -9.23
N ILE A 227 -11.77 -12.50 -9.53
CA ILE A 227 -10.38 -12.20 -9.87
C ILE A 227 -9.64 -11.94 -8.57
N THR A 228 -8.67 -12.80 -8.25
CA THR A 228 -7.69 -12.54 -7.18
C THR A 228 -6.50 -11.77 -7.74
N ARG A 229 -6.24 -10.58 -7.20
CA ARG A 229 -5.11 -9.72 -7.59
C ARG A 229 -4.24 -9.37 -6.39
N PHE A 230 -2.93 -9.51 -6.55
CA PHE A 230 -1.94 -9.13 -5.56
C PHE A 230 -1.30 -7.79 -5.93
N PHE A 231 -1.35 -6.84 -5.02
CA PHE A 231 -0.64 -5.57 -5.07
C PHE A 231 0.62 -5.70 -4.23
N MET A 232 1.77 -5.40 -4.80
CA MET A 232 3.07 -5.78 -4.26
C MET A 232 4.03 -4.64 -4.41
N THR A 233 4.64 -4.19 -3.31
CA THR A 233 5.62 -3.11 -3.31
C THR A 233 6.79 -3.53 -2.42
N PRO A 234 7.98 -3.81 -3.00
CA PRO A 234 9.19 -4.08 -2.25
C PRO A 234 9.51 -2.96 -1.27
N ILE A 235 10.06 -3.33 -0.12
CA ILE A 235 10.47 -2.46 0.97
C ILE A 235 11.95 -2.65 1.25
N SER A 236 12.64 -1.54 1.49
CA SER A 236 14.04 -1.57 1.86
C SER A 236 14.17 -1.59 3.38
N ASP A 237 14.89 -2.59 3.88
CA ASP A 237 15.28 -2.76 5.28
C ASP A 237 16.70 -2.23 5.56
N GLU A 238 17.55 -2.09 4.53
CA GLU A 238 18.94 -1.69 4.68
C GLU A 238 19.16 -0.17 4.87
N TYR A 239 19.85 0.17 5.96
CA TYR A 239 20.25 1.55 6.30
C TYR A 239 21.48 2.03 5.50
N TRP A 240 22.45 1.15 5.25
CA TRP A 240 23.82 1.55 4.87
C TRP A 240 24.18 1.31 3.42
N VAL A 241 23.38 0.57 2.67
CA VAL A 241 23.69 0.20 1.28
C VAL A 241 22.59 0.70 0.34
N ALA A 242 22.94 0.89 -0.93
CA ALA A 242 21.97 1.15 -1.97
C ALA A 242 21.58 -0.20 -2.59
N PRO A 243 20.31 -0.40 -2.95
CA PRO A 243 19.23 0.58 -3.08
C PRO A 243 18.49 0.85 -1.76
N ASN A 244 17.92 2.05 -1.64
CA ASN A 244 16.91 2.34 -0.62
C ASN A 244 15.54 2.50 -1.29
N GLN A 245 14.47 2.76 -0.53
CA GLN A 245 13.14 2.99 -1.10
C GLN A 245 13.11 4.11 -2.17
N ARG A 246 14.01 5.10 -2.05
CA ARG A 246 14.20 6.22 -3.01
C ARG A 246 15.24 5.94 -4.11
N ALA A 247 15.56 4.68 -4.39
CA ALA A 247 16.43 4.33 -5.52
C ALA A 247 15.62 3.93 -6.76
N GLY A 248 14.36 3.52 -6.60
CA GLY A 248 13.45 3.16 -7.68
C GLY A 248 13.75 1.83 -8.37
N ASN A 249 14.81 1.12 -7.98
CA ASN A 249 15.20 -0.18 -8.53
C ASN A 249 15.16 -1.31 -7.48
N LEU A 250 14.62 -1.02 -6.29
CA LEU A 250 14.38 -2.00 -5.24
C LEU A 250 13.56 -3.17 -5.77
N ASN A 251 13.95 -4.40 -5.42
CA ASN A 251 13.25 -5.57 -5.87
C ASN A 251 13.28 -6.74 -4.89
N THR A 252 12.17 -7.47 -4.87
CA THR A 252 11.95 -8.61 -4.00
C THR A 252 11.14 -9.64 -4.78
N ARG A 253 11.40 -10.93 -4.56
CA ARG A 253 10.63 -12.01 -5.17
C ARG A 253 9.49 -12.44 -4.27
N ILE A 254 8.36 -12.79 -4.87
CA ILE A 254 7.22 -13.44 -4.20
C ILE A 254 7.06 -14.87 -4.71
N GLN A 255 6.62 -15.78 -3.85
CA GLN A 255 6.26 -17.15 -4.21
C GLN A 255 5.05 -17.63 -3.39
N LEU A 256 4.19 -18.42 -4.03
CA LEU A 256 3.18 -19.24 -3.37
C LEU A 256 3.82 -20.54 -2.88
N CYS A 257 3.60 -20.88 -1.61
CA CYS A 257 4.27 -21.97 -0.92
C CYS A 257 3.28 -22.94 -0.27
N LEU A 258 3.57 -24.24 -0.38
CA LEU A 258 2.88 -25.32 0.33
C LEU A 258 3.45 -25.48 1.74
N ASP A 259 4.77 -25.57 1.83
CA ASP A 259 5.49 -26.02 3.02
C ASP A 259 6.61 -25.01 3.35
N PRO A 260 6.29 -23.91 4.07
CA PRO A 260 7.29 -22.93 4.49
C PRO A 260 8.29 -23.53 5.48
N THR A 261 9.52 -23.01 5.53
CA THR A 261 10.50 -23.36 6.57
C THR A 261 10.31 -22.49 7.80
N GLN A 262 10.86 -22.91 8.94
CA GLN A 262 10.96 -22.07 10.16
C GLN A 262 11.82 -20.81 9.98
N THR A 263 12.44 -20.64 8.81
CA THR A 263 13.30 -19.52 8.44
C THR A 263 12.76 -18.86 7.16
N GLY A 264 11.42 -18.74 7.04
CA GLY A 264 10.71 -18.06 5.93
C GLY A 264 11.03 -18.51 4.50
N GLY A 265 11.71 -19.64 4.34
CA GLY A 265 11.95 -20.26 3.06
C GLY A 265 10.74 -21.07 2.61
N CYS A 266 10.82 -21.64 1.42
CA CYS A 266 9.81 -22.56 0.92
C CYS A 266 10.47 -23.87 0.52
N THR A 267 10.14 -24.96 1.20
CA THR A 267 10.65 -26.29 0.83
C THR A 267 9.95 -26.83 -0.40
N GLN A 268 8.66 -26.51 -0.56
CA GLN A 268 7.83 -26.91 -1.70
C GLN A 268 6.91 -25.77 -2.12
N GLY A 269 7.09 -25.27 -3.34
CA GLY A 269 6.21 -24.25 -3.93
C GLY A 269 4.86 -24.84 -4.32
N GLY A 270 3.79 -24.06 -4.21
CA GLY A 270 2.48 -24.51 -4.65
C GLY A 270 1.32 -23.98 -3.82
N ILE A 271 0.17 -24.62 -3.98
CA ILE A 271 -1.07 -24.33 -3.23
C ILE A 271 -1.77 -25.64 -2.83
N TYR A 272 -2.55 -25.58 -1.76
CA TYR A 272 -3.56 -26.58 -1.44
C TYR A 272 -4.87 -26.23 -2.13
N ASP A 273 -5.53 -27.17 -2.77
CA ASP A 273 -6.90 -26.99 -3.27
C ASP A 273 -7.95 -27.13 -2.14
N ASN A 274 -9.22 -27.07 -2.52
CA ASN A 274 -10.37 -27.18 -1.61
C ASN A 274 -10.50 -28.54 -0.92
N ASP A 275 -9.87 -29.59 -1.46
CA ASP A 275 -9.91 -30.96 -0.94
C ASP A 275 -8.54 -31.35 -0.32
N GLU A 276 -7.75 -30.35 0.07
CA GLU A 276 -6.41 -30.50 0.66
C GLU A 276 -5.39 -31.17 -0.28
N GLY A 277 -5.71 -31.25 -1.57
CA GLY A 277 -4.82 -31.74 -2.62
C GLY A 277 -3.70 -30.76 -2.89
N LYS A 278 -2.45 -31.25 -2.95
CA LYS A 278 -1.27 -30.44 -3.27
C LYS A 278 -1.18 -30.20 -4.79
N ILE A 279 -1.13 -28.94 -5.19
CA ILE A 279 -0.78 -28.52 -6.55
C ILE A 279 0.61 -27.85 -6.49
N ASP A 280 1.63 -28.65 -6.73
CA ASP A 280 3.04 -28.23 -6.69
C ASP A 280 3.42 -27.37 -7.91
N PHE A 281 4.14 -26.29 -7.66
CA PHE A 281 4.90 -25.55 -8.66
C PHE A 281 5.94 -24.63 -8.02
N GLU A 282 7.10 -24.50 -8.67
CA GLU A 282 8.12 -23.55 -8.27
C GLU A 282 8.10 -22.33 -9.19
N LYS A 283 7.22 -21.35 -8.88
CA LYS A 283 7.18 -20.07 -9.60
C LYS A 283 7.49 -18.91 -8.66
N LYS A 284 8.70 -18.39 -8.84
CA LYS A 284 9.19 -17.18 -8.16
C LYS A 284 9.00 -15.99 -9.07
N LYS A 285 8.47 -14.90 -8.53
CA LYS A 285 8.15 -13.72 -9.31
C LYS A 285 8.87 -12.49 -8.77
N ASP A 286 9.78 -11.94 -9.57
CA ASP A 286 10.62 -10.80 -9.18
C ASP A 286 9.90 -9.46 -9.37
N ILE A 287 9.57 -8.78 -8.28
CA ILE A 287 8.83 -7.52 -8.31
C ILE A 287 9.83 -6.39 -8.16
N VAL A 288 9.92 -5.53 -9.18
CA VAL A 288 10.67 -4.28 -9.10
C VAL A 288 9.69 -3.13 -8.93
N CYS A 289 10.01 -2.11 -8.12
CA CYS A 289 9.21 -0.89 -7.95
C CYS A 289 7.84 -1.12 -7.27
N THR A 290 6.84 -1.58 -8.03
CA THR A 290 5.51 -1.98 -7.54
C THR A 290 4.81 -2.81 -8.61
N SER A 291 3.90 -3.70 -8.25
CA SER A 291 3.09 -4.48 -9.20
C SER A 291 1.66 -4.70 -8.71
N ALA A 292 0.79 -5.04 -9.64
CA ALA A 292 -0.59 -5.45 -9.41
C ALA A 292 -0.91 -6.61 -10.35
N ASP A 293 -0.78 -7.84 -9.86
CA ASP A 293 -0.80 -9.04 -10.68
C ASP A 293 -1.91 -10.00 -10.28
N ASP A 294 -2.61 -10.52 -11.28
CA ASP A 294 -3.61 -11.55 -11.07
C ASP A 294 -2.95 -12.88 -10.70
N LEU A 295 -3.65 -13.72 -9.95
CA LEU A 295 -3.18 -15.02 -9.44
C LEU A 295 -2.51 -15.89 -10.53
N VAL A 296 -3.05 -15.91 -11.75
CA VAL A 296 -2.49 -16.65 -12.90
C VAL A 296 -1.02 -16.30 -13.18
N LYS A 297 -0.59 -15.08 -12.82
CA LYS A 297 0.80 -14.65 -13.01
C LYS A 297 1.74 -15.17 -11.92
N LEU A 298 1.22 -15.63 -10.78
CA LEU A 298 1.98 -16.26 -9.69
C LEU A 298 2.05 -17.78 -9.80
N MET A 299 1.28 -18.39 -10.71
CA MET A 299 1.27 -19.84 -10.95
C MET A 299 1.84 -20.19 -12.32
N THR A 300 2.35 -21.41 -12.50
CA THR A 300 2.62 -21.91 -13.87
C THR A 300 1.28 -22.11 -14.59
N GLU A 301 1.29 -22.06 -15.92
CA GLU A 301 0.05 -22.25 -16.70
C GLU A 301 -0.59 -23.62 -16.43
N ALA A 302 0.21 -24.67 -16.35
CA ALA A 302 -0.25 -26.02 -16.03
C ALA A 302 -0.91 -26.08 -14.65
N SER A 303 -0.24 -25.58 -13.60
CA SER A 303 -0.78 -25.60 -12.24
C SER A 303 -2.03 -24.73 -12.09
N TYR A 304 -2.11 -23.59 -12.78
CA TYR A 304 -3.32 -22.76 -12.81
C TYR A 304 -4.51 -23.48 -13.47
N ASN A 305 -4.26 -24.21 -14.55
CA ASN A 305 -5.31 -25.02 -15.19
C ASN A 305 -5.75 -26.20 -14.32
N THR A 306 -4.82 -26.85 -13.61
CA THR A 306 -5.14 -27.87 -12.61
C THR A 306 -5.99 -27.29 -11.49
N PHE A 307 -5.61 -26.13 -10.95
CA PHE A 307 -6.36 -25.43 -9.91
C PHE A 307 -7.79 -25.11 -10.33
N LYS A 308 -7.99 -24.61 -11.56
CA LYS A 308 -9.36 -24.41 -12.09
C LYS A 308 -10.15 -25.72 -12.17
N ALA A 309 -9.49 -26.81 -12.54
CA ALA A 309 -10.15 -28.10 -12.68
C ALA A 309 -10.62 -28.69 -11.34
N THR A 310 -10.05 -28.26 -10.20
CA THR A 310 -10.53 -28.63 -8.85
C THR A 310 -11.67 -27.74 -8.36
N GLY A 311 -12.11 -26.76 -9.17
CA GLY A 311 -13.09 -25.75 -8.77
C GLY A 311 -12.45 -24.42 -8.37
N GLY A 312 -11.11 -24.35 -8.28
CA GLY A 312 -10.37 -23.11 -8.14
C GLY A 312 -10.48 -22.44 -6.77
N GLN A 313 -10.93 -23.16 -5.75
CA GLN A 313 -10.80 -22.71 -4.37
C GLN A 313 -9.60 -23.40 -3.73
N GLY A 314 -8.87 -22.69 -2.88
CA GLY A 314 -7.68 -23.25 -2.23
C GLY A 314 -7.04 -22.25 -1.28
N TRP A 315 -5.84 -22.56 -0.82
CA TRP A 315 -5.03 -21.67 0.00
C TRP A 315 -3.54 -21.95 -0.17
N SER A 316 -2.71 -21.00 0.25
CA SER A 316 -1.25 -21.10 0.14
C SER A 316 -0.60 -20.18 1.17
N TYR A 317 0.64 -20.48 1.54
CA TYR A 317 1.50 -19.50 2.18
C TYR A 317 2.06 -18.55 1.13
N ILE A 318 2.14 -17.27 1.47
CA ILE A 318 2.92 -16.30 0.74
C ILE A 318 4.24 -16.14 1.47
N ILE A 319 5.31 -16.25 0.70
CA ILE A 319 6.65 -15.93 1.17
C ILE A 319 7.30 -14.90 0.25
N THR A 320 8.25 -14.17 0.80
CA THR A 320 9.17 -13.33 0.05
C THR A 320 10.54 -13.99 -0.03
N LEU A 321 11.31 -13.59 -1.04
CA LEU A 321 12.61 -14.16 -1.37
C LEU A 321 13.50 -13.02 -1.88
N PRO A 322 14.84 -13.13 -1.76
CA PRO A 322 15.73 -12.07 -2.17
C PRO A 322 15.54 -11.76 -3.65
N GLY A 323 15.52 -10.49 -4.03
CA GLY A 323 15.38 -10.05 -5.41
C GLY A 323 16.46 -10.59 -6.35
N THR A 324 16.28 -10.42 -7.67
CA THR A 324 17.32 -10.77 -8.65
C THR A 324 18.35 -9.67 -8.93
N LEU A 325 18.11 -8.45 -8.43
CA LEU A 325 18.98 -7.29 -8.64
C LEU A 325 19.67 -6.91 -7.33
N HIS A 326 18.92 -7.00 -6.23
CA HIS A 326 19.35 -6.76 -4.87
C HIS A 326 18.79 -7.84 -3.94
N ASP A 327 19.48 -8.12 -2.85
CA ASP A 327 19.11 -9.15 -1.88
C ASP A 327 18.08 -8.61 -0.87
N ASP A 328 17.10 -7.82 -1.30
CA ASP A 328 16.02 -7.33 -0.43
C ASP A 328 14.92 -8.41 -0.30
N PHE A 329 14.43 -8.61 0.92
CA PHE A 329 13.43 -9.63 1.26
C PHE A 329 12.06 -9.03 1.55
N ASP A 330 11.97 -7.75 1.86
CA ASP A 330 10.78 -7.19 2.46
C ASP A 330 9.77 -6.71 1.41
N MET A 331 8.49 -6.99 1.63
CA MET A 331 7.43 -6.56 0.71
C MET A 331 6.13 -6.26 1.44
N ILE A 332 5.49 -5.15 1.08
CA ILE A 332 4.09 -4.90 1.44
C ILE A 332 3.19 -5.55 0.39
N ILE A 333 2.28 -6.43 0.85
CA ILE A 333 1.40 -7.21 -0.02
C ILE A 333 -0.06 -6.98 0.34
N GLY A 334 -0.84 -6.57 -0.66
CA GLY A 334 -2.29 -6.45 -0.59
C GLY A 334 -2.95 -7.47 -1.52
N LYS A 335 -4.03 -8.10 -1.09
CA LYS A 335 -4.87 -8.98 -1.91
C LYS A 335 -6.21 -8.32 -2.15
N LEU A 336 -6.57 -8.18 -3.42
CA LEU A 336 -7.90 -7.75 -3.83
C LEU A 336 -8.63 -8.91 -4.49
N GLU A 337 -9.74 -9.32 -3.89
CA GLU A 337 -10.73 -10.17 -4.52
C GLU A 337 -11.77 -9.27 -5.19
N LEU A 338 -11.87 -9.31 -6.52
CA LEU A 338 -12.78 -8.44 -7.25
C LEU A 338 -13.61 -9.13 -8.32
N THR A 339 -14.76 -8.53 -8.61
CA THR A 339 -15.59 -8.85 -9.78
C THR A 339 -15.80 -7.60 -10.63
N THR A 340 -15.84 -7.76 -11.95
CA THR A 340 -16.11 -6.65 -12.88
C THR A 340 -17.60 -6.44 -13.14
N THR A 341 -18.41 -7.42 -12.77
CA THR A 341 -19.87 -7.43 -12.88
C THR A 341 -20.47 -8.23 -11.73
N GLY A 342 -21.81 -8.33 -11.69
CA GLY A 342 -22.51 -9.16 -10.71
C GLY A 342 -22.02 -10.61 -10.74
N VAL A 343 -21.97 -11.25 -9.59
CA VAL A 343 -21.43 -12.59 -9.40
C VAL A 343 -22.50 -13.52 -8.82
N THR A 344 -22.46 -14.80 -9.16
CA THR A 344 -23.33 -15.80 -8.53
C THR A 344 -22.50 -16.69 -7.63
N ILE A 345 -22.84 -16.70 -6.34
CA ILE A 345 -22.19 -17.51 -5.31
C ILE A 345 -23.25 -18.48 -4.80
N ASP A 346 -23.03 -19.79 -4.96
CA ASP A 346 -23.96 -20.86 -4.56
C ASP A 346 -25.41 -20.64 -5.01
N GLY A 347 -25.58 -20.22 -6.27
CA GLY A 347 -26.89 -19.95 -6.87
C GLY A 347 -27.55 -18.64 -6.41
N LYS A 348 -26.87 -17.82 -5.60
CA LYS A 348 -27.30 -16.48 -5.23
C LYS A 348 -26.54 -15.43 -6.03
N THR A 349 -27.27 -14.64 -6.81
CA THR A 349 -26.69 -13.53 -7.56
C THR A 349 -26.52 -12.32 -6.64
N VAL A 350 -25.27 -11.89 -6.49
CA VAL A 350 -24.88 -10.61 -5.88
C VAL A 350 -24.72 -9.60 -7.03
N PRO A 351 -25.62 -8.60 -7.15
CA PRO A 351 -25.52 -7.59 -8.19
C PRO A 351 -24.38 -6.60 -7.90
N GLY A 352 -23.88 -5.95 -8.95
CA GLY A 352 -22.81 -4.94 -8.84
C GLY A 352 -21.42 -5.54 -8.83
N THR A 353 -20.42 -4.74 -8.50
CA THR A 353 -19.02 -5.16 -8.37
C THR A 353 -18.71 -5.46 -6.91
N LEU A 354 -18.04 -6.59 -6.67
CA LEU A 354 -17.48 -6.92 -5.37
C LEU A 354 -16.01 -6.52 -5.36
N ASN A 355 -15.57 -5.88 -4.28
CA ASN A 355 -14.16 -5.64 -3.97
C ASN A 355 -13.95 -5.98 -2.50
N ASN A 356 -13.09 -6.95 -2.22
CA ASN A 356 -12.62 -7.24 -0.86
C ASN A 356 -11.10 -7.12 -0.84
N PHE A 357 -10.61 -6.07 -0.21
CA PHE A 357 -9.17 -5.83 -0.08
C PHE A 357 -8.70 -6.27 1.30
N LEU A 358 -7.66 -7.10 1.31
CA LEU A 358 -6.99 -7.58 2.51
C LEU A 358 -5.54 -7.16 2.42
N TRP A 359 -5.08 -6.37 3.39
CA TRP A 359 -3.64 -6.22 3.60
C TRP A 359 -3.14 -7.54 4.18
N ILE A 360 -2.26 -8.22 3.46
CA ILE A 360 -1.70 -9.48 3.92
C ILE A 360 -0.61 -9.14 4.92
N ARG A 361 -0.84 -9.55 6.17
CA ARG A 361 0.01 -9.21 7.29
C ARG A 361 0.73 -10.44 7.80
N ASP A 362 1.93 -10.25 8.30
CA ASP A 362 2.55 -11.27 9.14
C ASP A 362 1.81 -11.37 10.48
N SER A 363 1.76 -12.58 11.04
CA SER A 363 1.13 -12.87 12.33
C SER A 363 2.13 -13.15 13.44
N GLU A 364 3.43 -13.20 13.15
CA GLU A 364 4.45 -13.68 14.09
C GLU A 364 5.25 -12.57 14.79
N THR A 365 5.31 -11.35 14.24
CA THR A 365 6.10 -10.24 14.82
C THR A 365 5.56 -9.67 16.15
N VAL A 366 4.37 -10.05 16.61
CA VAL A 366 3.77 -9.50 17.84
C VAL A 366 3.92 -10.46 19.04
N THR A 367 5.12 -10.54 19.60
CA THR A 367 5.40 -11.41 20.77
C THR A 367 4.97 -10.84 22.13
N ASP A 368 4.56 -9.56 22.21
CA ASP A 368 4.24 -8.89 23.50
C ASP A 368 3.06 -7.89 23.41
N CYS A 369 1.94 -8.24 22.76
CA CYS A 369 0.76 -7.35 22.76
C CYS A 369 -0.22 -7.66 23.91
N VAL A 370 -0.51 -6.62 24.70
CA VAL A 370 -1.61 -6.57 25.67
C VAL A 370 -2.73 -5.73 25.04
N GLY A 371 -3.74 -6.38 24.43
CA GLY A 371 -4.89 -5.70 23.81
C GLY A 371 -5.81 -6.61 22.98
N ILE A 372 -7.01 -6.13 22.64
CA ILE A 372 -8.14 -6.90 22.05
C ILE A 372 -7.90 -7.41 20.61
N ASN A 373 -6.77 -7.08 19.97
CA ASN A 373 -6.44 -7.49 18.60
C ASN A 373 -5.21 -8.43 18.52
N CYS A 374 -4.95 -9.24 19.54
CA CYS A 374 -4.00 -10.34 19.41
C CYS A 374 -4.65 -11.46 18.60
N ILE A 375 -4.41 -11.47 17.28
CA ILE A 375 -4.60 -12.68 16.48
C ILE A 375 -3.50 -13.64 16.94
N HIS A 376 -3.82 -14.51 17.89
CA HIS A 376 -2.95 -15.61 18.27
C HIS A 376 -2.86 -16.57 17.08
N ASN A 377 -1.64 -16.83 16.59
CA ASN A 377 -1.37 -18.04 15.83
C ASN A 377 -0.44 -18.97 16.61
N GLU A 378 -0.77 -20.25 16.53
CA GLU A 378 -0.11 -21.36 17.21
C GLU A 378 1.30 -21.56 16.64
N THR A 379 2.28 -21.75 17.51
CA THR A 379 3.62 -22.20 17.12
C THR A 379 3.50 -23.51 16.34
N ALA A 380 3.95 -23.50 15.08
CA ALA A 380 4.13 -24.72 14.30
C ALA A 380 5.12 -25.64 15.04
N TYR A 381 4.63 -26.83 15.44
CA TYR A 381 5.43 -27.87 16.08
C TYR A 381 6.30 -28.65 15.08
#